data_AF-A0A317YRB4-F1
#
_entry.id   AF-A0A317YRB4-F1
#
_cell.length_a   1.000
_cell.length_b   1.000
_cell.length_c   1.000
_cell.angle_alpha   90.00
_cell.angle_beta   90.00
_cell.angle_gamma   90.00
#
_symmetry.space_group_name_H-M   'P 1'
#
loop_
_entity.id
_entity.type
_entity.pdbx_description
1 polymer ?
#
loop_
_entity_poly.entity_id
_entity_poly.type
_entity_poly.pdbx_seq_one_letter_code
_entity_poly.pdbx_strand_id
1 'polypeptide(L)'
;MEKEKRLLYFFLLMINGEKINRSELIRKTMKTSRTIRRDMDSINRFFTDPELPWYDSNTQIKLIGKNDNAYYQIENNSFNYDSYATLGLLLSIKSLTPKLHRNVYNLFIQLISNGRAEDVATLKSILNHFSIREKAYDDIFPGQELMMLQKALIREKMVGFKQKSTKKSFFATPHSLMYMNYDYWFTYELGNEFYDVKVRDLSDVYIDENYSKKKSEANELVKVRVHKNISNELFQLYDVQYQRPLNEEEAKFVDKECDWLIFEIACTKLDAFYIAYQKAPHAQILAPQTYVDSFLERMLEIFNQYDMTT
;
A
#
# COMPACT_ATOMS: atom_id res chain seq x y z
N MET A 1 -24.64 -26.97 16.64
CA MET A 1 -24.35 -25.55 16.37
C MET A 1 -25.61 -24.86 15.87
N GLU A 2 -26.04 -23.80 16.55
CA GLU A 2 -27.21 -22.99 16.16
C GLU A 2 -27.05 -22.36 14.77
N LYS A 3 -28.17 -22.00 14.13
CA LYS A 3 -28.18 -21.51 12.74
C LYS A 3 -27.38 -20.21 12.60
N GLU A 4 -27.63 -19.25 13.46
CA GLU A 4 -27.05 -17.91 13.43
C GLU A 4 -25.53 -17.99 13.62
N LYS A 5 -25.10 -18.76 14.63
CA LYS A 5 -23.68 -19.02 14.90
C LYS A 5 -22.99 -19.74 13.74
N ARG A 6 -23.71 -20.63 13.06
CA ARG A 6 -23.20 -21.39 11.90
C ARG A 6 -23.06 -20.49 10.66
N LEU A 7 -24.03 -19.63 10.38
CA LEU A 7 -23.96 -18.66 9.29
C LEU A 7 -22.79 -17.70 9.49
N LEU A 8 -22.65 -17.13 10.69
CA LEU A 8 -21.55 -16.23 11.02
C LEU A 8 -20.19 -16.93 10.92
N TYR A 9 -20.10 -18.17 11.43
CA TYR A 9 -18.89 -18.97 11.33
C TYR A 9 -18.48 -19.23 9.87
N PHE A 10 -19.42 -19.60 9.01
CA PHE A 10 -19.15 -19.83 7.59
C PHE A 10 -18.72 -18.57 6.88
N PHE A 11 -19.44 -17.47 7.11
CA PHE A 11 -19.13 -16.18 6.52
C PHE A 11 -17.74 -15.69 6.93
N LEU A 12 -17.38 -15.79 8.21
CA LEU A 12 -16.06 -15.41 8.73
C LEU A 12 -14.91 -16.18 8.08
N LEU A 13 -15.06 -17.50 7.91
CA LEU A 13 -14.03 -18.30 7.24
C LEU A 13 -13.85 -17.88 5.78
N MET A 14 -14.96 -17.68 5.06
CA MET A 14 -14.90 -17.37 3.63
C MET A 14 -14.45 -15.93 3.33
N ILE A 15 -14.82 -14.93 4.16
CA ILE A 15 -14.34 -13.55 3.98
C ILE A 15 -12.84 -13.43 4.25
N ASN A 16 -12.27 -14.35 5.02
CA ASN A 16 -10.82 -14.49 5.23
C ASN A 16 -10.13 -15.29 4.11
N GLY A 17 -10.85 -15.64 3.03
CA GLY A 17 -10.28 -16.29 1.85
C GLY A 17 -10.12 -17.81 1.98
N GLU A 18 -10.66 -18.44 3.03
CA GLU A 18 -10.58 -19.90 3.19
C GLU A 18 -11.49 -20.64 2.20
N LYS A 19 -10.98 -21.75 1.66
CA LYS A 19 -11.78 -22.73 0.91
C LYS A 19 -12.30 -23.78 1.87
N ILE A 20 -13.62 -23.90 1.99
CA ILE A 20 -14.23 -24.76 3.00
C ILE A 20 -14.68 -26.07 2.37
N ASN A 21 -14.02 -27.18 2.70
CA ASN A 21 -14.44 -28.49 2.22
C ASN A 21 -15.85 -28.83 2.73
N ARG A 22 -16.75 -29.24 1.81
CA ARG A 22 -18.15 -29.52 2.12
C ARG A 22 -18.30 -30.69 3.09
N SER A 23 -17.56 -31.77 2.89
CA SER A 23 -17.64 -32.98 3.71
C SER A 23 -17.10 -32.73 5.12
N GLU A 24 -16.04 -31.93 5.24
CA GLU A 24 -15.55 -31.46 6.54
C GLU A 24 -16.58 -30.58 7.26
N LEU A 25 -17.23 -29.67 6.53
CA LEU A 25 -18.25 -28.78 7.07
C LEU A 25 -19.46 -29.55 7.62
N ILE A 26 -19.91 -30.57 6.87
CA ILE A 26 -20.98 -31.49 7.27
C ILE A 26 -20.59 -32.21 8.56
N ARG A 27 -19.38 -32.77 8.62
CA ARG A 27 -18.86 -33.48 9.81
C ARG A 27 -18.79 -32.56 11.03
N LYS A 28 -18.24 -31.37 10.87
CA LYS A 28 -18.02 -30.40 11.97
C LYS A 28 -19.31 -29.82 12.53
N THR A 29 -20.32 -29.62 11.68
CA THR A 29 -21.60 -29.04 12.09
C THR A 29 -22.68 -30.06 12.40
N MET A 30 -22.44 -31.34 12.07
CA MET A 30 -23.40 -32.43 12.15
C MET A 30 -24.72 -32.11 11.41
N LYS A 31 -24.61 -31.40 10.27
CA LYS A 31 -25.76 -30.99 9.44
C LYS A 31 -25.71 -31.64 8.06
N THR A 32 -26.88 -31.86 7.48
CA THR A 32 -26.99 -32.43 6.13
C THR A 32 -26.46 -31.48 5.06
N SER A 33 -26.04 -32.01 3.91
CA SER A 33 -25.66 -31.18 2.76
C SER A 33 -26.77 -30.23 2.32
N ARG A 34 -28.05 -30.61 2.48
CA ARG A 34 -29.20 -29.76 2.15
C ARG A 34 -29.31 -28.56 3.08
N THR A 35 -29.06 -28.76 4.38
CA THR A 35 -29.03 -27.69 5.38
C THR A 35 -27.89 -26.72 5.09
N ILE A 36 -26.68 -27.24 4.84
CA ILE A 36 -25.52 -26.43 4.50
C ILE A 36 -25.76 -25.59 3.25
N ARG A 37 -26.34 -26.17 2.19
CA ARG A 37 -26.69 -25.40 0.98
C ARG A 37 -27.64 -24.25 1.28
N ARG A 38 -28.70 -24.49 2.05
CA ARG A 38 -29.65 -23.45 2.47
C ARG A 38 -29.00 -22.36 3.31
N ASP A 39 -28.01 -22.72 4.13
CA ASP A 39 -27.24 -21.75 4.90
C ASP A 39 -26.40 -20.87 3.95
N MET A 40 -25.75 -21.44 2.94
CA MET A 40 -25.02 -20.67 1.90
C MET A 40 -25.97 -19.78 1.08
N ASP A 41 -27.15 -20.29 0.71
CA ASP A 41 -28.17 -19.49 0.01
C ASP A 41 -28.64 -18.32 0.89
N SER A 42 -28.73 -18.54 2.21
CA SER A 42 -29.10 -17.49 3.17
C SER A 42 -28.02 -16.42 3.27
N ILE A 43 -26.73 -16.79 3.24
CA ILE A 43 -25.61 -15.84 3.18
C ILE A 43 -25.61 -15.08 1.85
N ASN A 44 -25.82 -15.78 0.73
CA ASN A 44 -25.84 -15.16 -0.61
C ASN A 44 -26.91 -14.07 -0.76
N ARG A 45 -28.03 -14.17 -0.04
CA ARG A 45 -29.07 -13.12 -0.06
C ARG A 45 -28.56 -11.78 0.46
N PHE A 46 -27.61 -11.77 1.40
CA PHE A 46 -27.01 -10.52 1.89
C PHE A 46 -26.18 -9.81 0.82
N PHE A 47 -25.65 -10.53 -0.19
CA PHE A 47 -24.95 -9.92 -1.32
C PHE A 47 -25.89 -9.35 -2.38
N THR A 48 -27.18 -9.69 -2.32
CA THR A 48 -28.21 -9.24 -3.26
C THR A 48 -29.22 -8.27 -2.65
N ASP A 49 -29.06 -7.93 -1.37
CA ASP A 49 -29.95 -7.04 -0.64
C ASP A 49 -29.61 -5.57 -0.95
N PRO A 50 -30.51 -4.78 -1.57
CA PRO A 50 -30.26 -3.39 -1.91
C PRO A 50 -29.96 -2.47 -0.73
N GLU A 51 -30.35 -2.84 0.49
CA GLU A 51 -30.13 -2.02 1.69
C GLU A 51 -28.76 -2.26 2.34
N LEU A 52 -27.97 -3.22 1.84
CA LEU A 52 -26.68 -3.61 2.41
C LEU A 52 -25.49 -3.12 1.57
N PRO A 53 -24.32 -2.83 2.20
CA PRO A 53 -23.13 -2.31 1.49
C PRO A 53 -22.53 -3.25 0.43
N TRP A 54 -22.97 -4.51 0.39
CA TRP A 54 -22.45 -5.54 -0.50
C TRP A 54 -23.34 -5.76 -1.74
N TYR A 55 -24.40 -4.97 -1.89
CA TYR A 55 -25.27 -4.98 -3.06
C TYR A 55 -24.46 -4.70 -4.34
N ASP A 56 -24.76 -5.44 -5.42
CA ASP A 56 -24.14 -5.31 -6.74
C ASP A 56 -22.61 -5.52 -6.79
N SER A 57 -22.03 -6.06 -5.72
CA SER A 57 -20.61 -6.42 -5.66
C SER A 57 -20.26 -7.66 -6.50
N ASN A 58 -21.18 -8.17 -7.32
CA ASN A 58 -21.08 -9.40 -8.11
C ASN A 58 -20.46 -10.57 -7.30
N THR A 59 -20.74 -10.59 -6.00
CA THR A 59 -20.16 -11.48 -5.00
C THR A 59 -21.14 -12.60 -4.67
N GLN A 60 -20.65 -13.83 -4.62
CA GLN A 60 -21.43 -15.00 -4.26
C GLN A 60 -20.56 -16.13 -3.72
N ILE A 61 -21.11 -16.89 -2.79
CA ILE A 61 -20.55 -18.17 -2.37
C ILE A 61 -20.99 -19.22 -3.38
N LYS A 62 -20.01 -19.86 -4.04
CA LYS A 62 -20.24 -21.02 -4.91
C LYS A 62 -19.66 -22.29 -4.32
N LEU A 63 -20.30 -23.41 -4.67
CA LEU A 63 -19.74 -24.74 -4.48
C LEU A 63 -18.91 -25.08 -5.72
N ILE A 64 -17.62 -25.32 -5.53
CA ILE A 64 -16.68 -25.66 -6.59
C ILE A 64 -16.23 -27.11 -6.42
N GLY A 65 -16.11 -27.83 -7.54
CA GLY A 65 -15.71 -29.24 -7.57
C GLY A 65 -16.89 -30.23 -7.45
N LYS A 66 -16.56 -31.51 -7.37
CA LYS A 66 -17.52 -32.63 -7.29
C LYS A 66 -17.18 -33.55 -6.12
N ASN A 67 -18.18 -34.28 -5.63
CA ASN A 67 -18.05 -35.32 -4.59
C ASN A 67 -17.43 -34.79 -3.28
N ASP A 68 -16.62 -35.59 -2.59
CA ASP A 68 -16.06 -35.27 -1.26
C ASP A 68 -14.98 -34.19 -1.28
N ASN A 69 -14.47 -33.86 -2.47
CA ASN A 69 -13.51 -32.77 -2.65
C ASN A 69 -14.19 -31.44 -3.00
N ALA A 70 -15.53 -31.41 -3.05
CA ALA A 70 -16.25 -30.16 -3.31
C ALA A 70 -16.08 -29.20 -2.12
N TYR A 71 -15.81 -27.93 -2.42
CA TYR A 71 -15.59 -26.91 -1.40
C TYR A 71 -16.37 -25.63 -1.72
N TYR A 72 -16.76 -24.91 -0.69
CA TYR A 72 -17.37 -23.59 -0.79
C TYR A 72 -16.29 -22.50 -0.81
N GLN A 73 -16.48 -21.51 -1.66
CA GLN A 73 -15.60 -20.35 -1.78
C GLN A 73 -16.45 -19.11 -2.12
N ILE A 74 -16.10 -17.95 -1.54
CA ILE A 74 -16.59 -16.65 -2.02
C ILE A 74 -15.87 -16.32 -3.33
N GLU A 75 -16.64 -16.16 -4.39
CA GLU A 75 -16.22 -15.52 -5.63
C GLU A 75 -16.74 -14.09 -5.63
N ASN A 76 -15.86 -13.15 -5.96
CA ASN A 76 -16.25 -11.78 -6.26
C ASN A 76 -15.86 -11.49 -7.71
N ASN A 77 -16.87 -11.30 -8.56
CA ASN A 77 -16.71 -11.03 -9.98
C ASN A 77 -16.87 -9.55 -10.32
N SER A 78 -16.77 -8.63 -9.35
CA SER A 78 -16.78 -7.18 -9.61
C SER A 78 -15.48 -6.70 -10.25
N PHE A 79 -14.46 -7.55 -10.32
CA PHE A 79 -13.25 -7.31 -11.10
C PHE A 79 -13.54 -7.54 -12.60
N ASN A 80 -13.99 -6.50 -13.30
CA ASN A 80 -14.11 -6.54 -14.76
C ASN A 80 -12.69 -6.48 -15.36
N TYR A 81 -12.33 -7.44 -16.22
CA TYR A 81 -11.06 -7.47 -16.94
C TYR A 81 -11.05 -6.41 -18.04
N ASP A 82 -10.99 -5.14 -17.63
CA ASP A 82 -10.93 -4.01 -18.54
C ASP A 82 -9.49 -3.85 -19.05
N SER A 83 -9.31 -4.18 -20.34
CA SER A 83 -8.05 -4.00 -21.05
C SER A 83 -7.56 -2.55 -21.00
N TYR A 84 -8.45 -1.55 -21.01
CA TYR A 84 -8.07 -0.14 -20.96
C TYR A 84 -7.60 0.26 -19.56
N ALA A 85 -8.25 -0.24 -18.50
CA ALA A 85 -7.76 -0.06 -17.13
C ALA A 85 -6.39 -0.72 -16.94
N THR A 86 -6.22 -1.94 -17.48
CA THR A 86 -4.94 -2.66 -17.45
C THR A 86 -3.85 -1.89 -18.19
N LEU A 87 -4.16 -1.35 -19.37
CA LEU A 87 -3.27 -0.48 -20.15
C LEU A 87 -2.89 0.78 -19.36
N GLY A 88 -3.88 1.46 -18.78
CA GLY A 88 -3.67 2.65 -17.97
C GLY A 88 -2.72 2.38 -16.80
N LEU A 89 -2.94 1.29 -16.06
CA LEU A 89 -2.05 0.86 -14.97
C LEU A 89 -0.64 0.54 -15.46
N LEU A 90 -0.50 -0.20 -16.57
CA LEU A 90 0.82 -0.50 -17.14
C LEU A 90 1.57 0.76 -17.54
N LEU A 91 0.90 1.74 -18.17
CA LEU A 91 1.50 3.01 -18.56
C LEU A 91 1.88 3.86 -17.35
N SER A 92 1.01 3.93 -16.34
CA SER A 92 1.30 4.64 -15.07
C SER A 92 2.47 4.00 -14.33
N ILE A 93 2.57 2.68 -14.27
CA ILE A 93 3.71 2.03 -13.61
C ILE A 93 4.97 2.19 -14.46
N LYS A 94 4.87 2.18 -15.80
CA LYS A 94 5.99 2.39 -16.71
C LYS A 94 6.64 3.77 -16.54
N SER A 95 5.86 4.81 -16.22
CA SER A 95 6.41 6.13 -15.93
C SER A 95 7.06 6.21 -14.54
N LEU A 96 6.72 5.31 -13.61
CA LEU A 96 7.24 5.30 -12.25
C LEU A 96 8.48 4.40 -12.07
N THR A 97 8.53 3.27 -12.78
CA THR A 97 9.62 2.30 -12.65
C THR A 97 9.86 1.52 -13.94
N PRO A 98 11.11 1.32 -14.38
CA PRO A 98 11.45 0.39 -15.45
C PRO A 98 11.51 -1.08 -14.97
N LYS A 99 11.35 -1.33 -13.66
CA LYS A 99 11.50 -2.65 -13.06
C LYS A 99 10.22 -3.10 -12.35
N LEU A 100 9.83 -4.35 -12.59
CA LEU A 100 8.73 -5.00 -11.88
C LEU A 100 9.24 -6.16 -11.03
N HIS A 101 8.58 -6.36 -9.89
CA HIS A 101 8.69 -7.61 -9.15
C HIS A 101 7.98 -8.74 -9.91
N ARG A 102 8.50 -9.98 -9.86
CA ARG A 102 7.93 -11.15 -10.56
C ARG A 102 6.44 -11.36 -10.26
N ASN A 103 6.03 -11.28 -9.00
CA ASN A 103 4.60 -11.39 -8.62
C ASN A 103 3.70 -10.34 -9.28
N VAL A 104 4.15 -9.09 -9.39
CA VAL A 104 3.39 -8.02 -10.06
C VAL A 104 3.35 -8.26 -11.57
N TYR A 105 4.47 -8.67 -12.16
CA TYR A 105 4.53 -9.08 -13.57
C TYR A 105 3.54 -10.22 -13.88
N ASN A 106 3.53 -11.26 -13.03
CA ASN A 106 2.64 -12.40 -13.18
C ASN A 106 1.16 -12.02 -13.00
N LEU A 107 0.85 -11.09 -12.10
CA LEU A 107 -0.50 -10.53 -11.97
C LEU A 107 -0.94 -9.88 -13.30
N PHE A 108 -0.10 -9.05 -13.92
CA PHE A 108 -0.42 -8.47 -15.23
C PHE A 108 -0.55 -9.53 -16.32
N ILE A 109 0.28 -10.58 -16.34
CA ILE A 109 0.09 -11.70 -17.28
C ILE A 109 -1.29 -12.33 -17.12
N GLN A 110 -1.77 -12.54 -15.90
CA GLN A 110 -3.10 -13.09 -15.64
C GLN A 110 -4.21 -12.14 -16.08
N LEU A 111 -4.10 -10.85 -15.73
CA LEU A 111 -5.04 -9.82 -16.15
C LEU A 111 -5.17 -9.72 -17.67
N ILE A 112 -4.04 -9.73 -18.38
CA ILE A 112 -3.98 -9.69 -19.83
C ILE A 112 -4.59 -10.95 -20.45
N SER A 113 -4.27 -12.13 -19.90
CA SER A 113 -4.75 -13.40 -20.43
C SER A 113 -6.26 -13.58 -20.29
N ASN A 114 -6.87 -12.93 -19.29
CA ASN A 114 -8.31 -12.94 -19.06
C ASN A 114 -9.06 -11.77 -19.71
N GLY A 115 -8.34 -10.81 -20.32
CA GLY A 115 -8.91 -9.68 -21.05
C GLY A 115 -9.35 -10.04 -22.47
N ARG A 116 -9.75 -9.03 -23.26
CA ARG A 116 -10.15 -9.24 -24.66
C ARG A 116 -8.97 -9.71 -25.50
N ALA A 117 -9.17 -10.76 -26.29
CA ALA A 117 -8.13 -11.38 -27.11
C ALA A 117 -7.43 -10.39 -28.08
N GLU A 118 -8.18 -9.43 -28.60
CA GLU A 118 -7.69 -8.37 -29.49
C GLU A 118 -6.66 -7.43 -28.84
N ASP A 119 -6.72 -7.23 -27.52
CA ASP A 119 -5.84 -6.30 -26.80
C ASP A 119 -4.55 -6.98 -26.27
N VAL A 120 -4.53 -8.31 -26.21
CA VAL A 120 -3.47 -9.10 -25.57
C VAL A 120 -2.09 -8.77 -26.12
N ALA A 121 -1.96 -8.67 -27.44
CA ALA A 121 -0.68 -8.40 -28.10
C ALA A 121 -0.11 -7.03 -27.67
N THR A 122 -0.97 -6.01 -27.67
CA THR A 122 -0.61 -4.64 -27.27
C THR A 122 -0.20 -4.58 -25.80
N LEU A 123 -1.00 -5.18 -24.91
CA LEU A 123 -0.72 -5.18 -23.48
C LEU A 123 0.56 -5.96 -23.14
N LYS A 124 0.80 -7.12 -23.79
CA LYS A 124 2.05 -7.88 -23.62
C LYS A 124 3.27 -7.10 -24.12
N SER A 125 3.15 -6.39 -25.25
CA SER A 125 4.22 -5.53 -25.75
C SER A 125 4.66 -4.52 -24.70
N ILE A 126 3.69 -3.85 -24.05
CA ILE A 126 3.96 -2.88 -22.98
C ILE A 126 4.58 -3.56 -21.75
N LEU A 127 4.01 -4.68 -21.30
CA LEU A 127 4.51 -5.43 -20.16
C LEU A 127 5.95 -5.93 -20.37
N ASN A 128 6.34 -6.26 -21.60
CA ASN A 128 7.69 -6.72 -21.92
C ASN A 128 8.77 -5.63 -21.89
N HIS A 129 8.39 -4.34 -21.79
CA HIS A 129 9.37 -3.27 -21.56
C HIS A 129 9.95 -3.29 -20.15
N PHE A 130 9.28 -3.90 -19.19
CA PHE A 130 9.77 -3.94 -17.81
C PHE A 130 10.85 -5.00 -17.65
N SER A 131 11.96 -4.62 -17.01
CA SER A 131 12.93 -5.60 -16.54
C SER A 131 12.39 -6.30 -15.30
N ILE A 132 12.39 -7.63 -15.30
CA ILE A 132 11.98 -8.40 -14.13
C ILE A 132 13.16 -8.49 -13.17
N ARG A 133 12.91 -8.27 -11.88
CA ARG A 133 13.92 -8.54 -10.84
C ARG A 133 14.11 -10.05 -10.71
N GLU A 134 15.27 -10.58 -11.10
CA GLU A 134 15.53 -12.03 -11.19
C GLU A 134 16.45 -12.59 -10.08
N LYS A 135 16.90 -11.79 -9.11
CA LYS A 135 17.81 -12.31 -8.08
C LYS A 135 17.06 -13.08 -7.00
N ALA A 136 17.57 -14.27 -6.65
CA ALA A 136 17.02 -15.16 -5.63
C ALA A 136 16.85 -14.56 -4.22
N TYR A 137 17.55 -13.45 -3.90
CA TYR A 137 17.39 -12.70 -2.65
C TYR A 137 16.37 -11.55 -2.74
N ASP A 138 15.87 -11.26 -3.94
CA ASP A 138 14.84 -10.26 -4.27
C ASP A 138 13.48 -10.90 -4.63
N ASP A 139 13.36 -12.23 -4.60
CA ASP A 139 12.20 -12.98 -5.14
C ASP A 139 10.94 -12.94 -4.26
N ILE A 140 11.08 -12.60 -2.98
CA ILE A 140 9.94 -12.56 -2.06
C ILE A 140 9.37 -11.15 -2.06
N PHE A 141 8.27 -10.96 -2.79
CA PHE A 141 7.45 -9.77 -2.67
C PHE A 141 6.96 -9.70 -1.22
N PRO A 142 7.29 -8.65 -0.45
CA PRO A 142 6.93 -8.58 0.96
C PRO A 142 5.45 -8.15 1.14
N GLY A 143 4.54 -8.83 0.43
CA GLY A 143 3.14 -8.43 0.31
C GLY A 143 2.37 -8.53 1.63
N GLN A 144 2.70 -9.52 2.46
CA GLN A 144 2.09 -9.66 3.78
C GLN A 144 2.57 -8.55 4.72
N GLU A 145 3.87 -8.27 4.71
CA GLU A 145 4.48 -7.20 5.49
C GLU A 145 3.92 -5.84 5.07
N LEU A 146 3.87 -5.55 3.76
CA LEU A 146 3.27 -4.32 3.21
C LEU A 146 1.82 -4.16 3.65
N MET A 147 1.01 -5.22 3.58
CA MET A 147 -0.39 -5.19 4.01
C MET A 147 -0.51 -4.90 5.52
N MET A 148 0.33 -5.50 6.35
CA MET A 148 0.29 -5.26 7.81
C MET A 148 0.74 -3.85 8.16
N LEU A 149 1.81 -3.35 7.54
CA LEU A 149 2.29 -1.99 7.75
C LEU A 149 1.25 -0.95 7.31
N GLN A 150 0.63 -1.14 6.13
CA GLN A 150 -0.42 -0.25 5.65
C GLN A 150 -1.63 -0.23 6.58
N LYS A 151 -2.04 -1.39 7.11
CA LYS A 151 -3.11 -1.47 8.12
C LYS A 151 -2.74 -0.75 9.41
N ALA A 152 -1.49 -0.87 9.86
CA ALA A 152 -1.01 -0.18 11.06
C ALA A 152 -1.07 1.35 10.89
N LEU A 153 -0.66 1.85 9.72
CA LEU A 153 -0.75 3.28 9.38
C LEU A 153 -2.21 3.76 9.38
N ILE A 154 -3.11 3.08 8.67
CA ILE A 154 -4.54 3.46 8.58
C ILE A 154 -5.22 3.44 9.95
N ARG A 155 -4.87 2.47 10.80
CA ARG A 155 -5.48 2.30 12.13
C ARG A 155 -4.77 3.09 13.22
N GLU A 156 -3.71 3.82 12.87
CA GLU A 156 -2.87 4.54 13.82
C GLU A 156 -2.41 3.62 14.97
N LYS A 157 -1.83 2.47 14.64
CA LYS A 157 -1.35 1.46 15.61
C LYS A 157 0.16 1.26 15.55
N MET A 158 0.76 0.89 16.69
CA MET A 158 2.16 0.49 16.74
C MET A 158 2.37 -0.87 16.07
N VAL A 159 3.58 -1.09 15.57
CA VAL A 159 3.96 -2.31 14.86
C VAL A 159 5.18 -2.96 15.48
N GLY A 160 5.13 -4.28 15.63
CA GLY A 160 6.29 -5.12 15.94
C GLY A 160 6.83 -5.80 14.69
N PHE A 161 8.16 -5.90 14.57
CA PHE A 161 8.81 -6.58 13.44
C PHE A 161 10.22 -7.06 13.81
N LYS A 162 10.78 -7.97 13.00
CA LYS A 162 12.18 -8.41 13.08
C LYS A 162 12.95 -8.02 11.84
N GLN A 163 14.13 -7.44 12.03
CA GLN A 163 15.06 -7.18 10.93
C GLN A 163 15.82 -8.47 10.58
N LYS A 164 15.73 -8.92 9.33
CA LYS A 164 16.28 -10.21 8.87
C LYS A 164 17.80 -10.34 9.07
N SER A 165 18.54 -9.27 8.82
CA SER A 165 20.02 -9.27 8.89
C SER A 165 20.55 -9.42 10.32
N THR A 166 19.93 -8.73 11.28
CA THR A 166 20.38 -8.69 12.68
C THR A 166 19.60 -9.64 13.59
N LYS A 167 18.45 -10.14 13.12
CA LYS A 167 17.45 -10.88 13.89
C LYS A 167 16.92 -10.13 15.13
N LYS A 168 17.16 -8.82 15.22
CA LYS A 168 16.64 -7.99 16.31
C LYS A 168 15.16 -7.71 16.10
N SER A 169 14.40 -7.81 17.17
CA SER A 169 13.00 -7.41 17.22
C SER A 169 12.89 -5.94 17.60
N PHE A 170 12.00 -5.23 16.93
CA PHE A 170 11.68 -3.84 17.19
C PHE A 170 10.18 -3.71 17.42
N PHE A 171 9.82 -2.72 18.25
CA PHE A 171 8.45 -2.31 18.46
C PHE A 171 8.42 -0.79 18.32
N ALA A 172 7.75 -0.30 17.28
CA ALA A 172 7.93 1.06 16.80
C ALA A 172 6.62 1.70 16.35
N THR A 173 6.63 3.02 16.30
CA THR A 173 5.53 3.82 15.76
C THR A 173 5.70 3.93 14.24
N PRO A 174 4.76 3.46 13.41
CA PRO A 174 4.85 3.58 11.96
C PRO A 174 4.53 5.02 11.50
N HIS A 175 5.26 5.50 10.50
CA HIS A 175 5.12 6.87 9.98
C HIS A 175 4.80 6.94 8.50
N SER A 176 5.51 6.20 7.65
CA SER A 176 5.24 6.18 6.20
C SER A 176 5.59 4.83 5.56
N LEU A 177 5.01 4.60 4.39
CA LEU A 177 5.33 3.46 3.54
C LEU A 177 5.45 3.96 2.10
N MET A 178 6.66 3.95 1.55
CA MET A 178 6.97 4.61 0.28
C MET A 178 7.65 3.69 -0.70
N TYR A 179 7.37 3.87 -2.00
CA TYR A 179 8.09 3.19 -3.07
C TYR A 179 9.16 4.13 -3.65
N MET A 180 10.43 3.82 -3.39
CA MET A 180 11.57 4.65 -3.80
C MET A 180 12.72 3.77 -4.30
N ASN A 181 13.40 4.21 -5.37
CA ASN A 181 14.52 3.47 -5.97
C ASN A 181 14.20 1.99 -6.22
N TYR A 182 12.97 1.77 -6.70
CA TYR A 182 12.41 0.47 -7.06
C TYR A 182 12.11 -0.48 -5.89
N ASP A 183 12.29 -0.05 -4.63
CA ASP A 183 11.99 -0.82 -3.41
C ASP A 183 10.93 -0.12 -2.56
N TYR A 184 10.27 -0.89 -1.69
CA TYR A 184 9.41 -0.34 -0.64
C TYR A 184 10.24 -0.06 0.62
N TRP A 185 10.10 1.15 1.13
CA TRP A 185 10.71 1.64 2.35
C TRP A 185 9.64 1.89 3.40
N PHE A 186 9.97 1.52 4.63
CA PHE A 186 9.14 1.74 5.80
C PHE A 186 9.88 2.69 6.74
N THR A 187 9.23 3.80 7.06
CA THR A 187 9.73 4.79 8.01
C THR A 187 9.03 4.61 9.34
N TYR A 188 9.81 4.53 10.41
CA TYR A 188 9.31 4.32 11.77
C TYR A 188 10.09 5.13 12.79
N GLU A 189 9.45 5.36 13.93
CA GLU A 189 10.02 6.06 15.06
C GLU A 189 10.29 5.08 16.20
N LEU A 190 11.49 5.18 16.78
CA LEU A 190 11.93 4.42 17.94
C LEU A 190 12.80 5.31 18.82
N GLY A 191 12.42 5.52 20.07
CA GLY A 191 13.23 6.32 21.01
C GLY A 191 13.46 7.77 20.56
N ASN A 192 12.42 8.41 19.99
CA ASN A 192 12.42 9.80 19.50
C ASN A 192 13.30 10.06 18.27
N GLU A 193 13.76 9.02 17.58
CA GLU A 193 14.47 9.10 16.31
C GLU A 193 13.69 8.38 15.21
N PHE A 194 13.81 8.89 13.98
CA PHE A 194 13.25 8.26 12.79
C PHE A 194 14.29 7.36 12.11
N TYR A 195 13.81 6.23 11.61
CA TYR A 195 14.60 5.24 10.91
C TYR A 195 13.87 4.78 9.66
N ASP A 196 14.64 4.46 8.62
CA ASP A 196 14.15 3.84 7.40
C ASP A 196 14.69 2.43 7.24
N VAL A 197 13.83 1.53 6.78
CA VAL A 197 14.21 0.16 6.45
C VAL A 197 13.48 -0.33 5.20
N LYS A 198 14.15 -1.10 4.35
CA LYS A 198 13.47 -1.74 3.24
C LYS A 198 12.51 -2.80 3.78
N VAL A 199 11.26 -2.80 3.33
CA VAL A 199 10.23 -3.73 3.83
C VAL A 199 10.64 -5.20 3.59
N ARG A 200 11.35 -5.47 2.49
CA ARG A 200 11.88 -6.80 2.19
C ARG A 200 12.86 -7.33 3.25
N ASP A 201 13.50 -6.45 4.01
CA ASP A 201 14.45 -6.80 5.06
C ASP A 201 13.74 -7.05 6.41
N LEU A 202 12.41 -6.99 6.42
CA LEU A 202 11.56 -7.25 7.59
C LEU A 202 10.96 -8.66 7.55
N SER A 203 10.66 -9.18 8.73
CA SER A 203 9.98 -10.46 8.97
C SER A 203 9.15 -10.36 10.25
N ASP A 204 8.22 -11.30 10.46
CA ASP A 204 7.37 -11.36 11.65
C ASP A 204 6.67 -10.03 11.97
N VAL A 205 6.13 -9.35 10.94
CA VAL A 205 5.44 -8.07 11.11
C VAL A 205 4.05 -8.30 11.70
N TYR A 206 3.74 -7.66 12.83
CA TYR A 206 2.42 -7.73 13.46
C TYR A 206 1.99 -6.38 14.02
N ILE A 207 0.68 -6.16 14.04
CA ILE A 207 0.06 -4.98 14.64
C ILE A 207 -0.23 -5.31 16.10
N ASP A 208 0.14 -4.41 17.01
CA ASP A 208 -0.33 -4.50 18.39
C ASP A 208 -1.60 -3.67 18.56
N GLU A 209 -2.73 -4.36 18.73
CA GLU A 209 -4.04 -3.72 18.85
C GLU A 209 -4.18 -2.89 20.13
N ASN A 210 -3.36 -3.15 21.16
CA ASN A 210 -3.43 -2.46 22.45
C ASN A 210 -2.70 -1.11 22.45
N TYR A 211 -1.76 -0.90 21.52
CA TYR A 211 -0.93 0.30 21.47
C TYR A 211 -1.21 1.13 20.23
N SER A 212 -1.91 2.25 20.43
CA SER A 212 -2.10 3.24 19.38
C SER A 212 -0.84 4.07 19.16
N LYS A 213 -0.67 4.58 17.94
CA LYS A 213 0.29 5.62 17.59
C LYS A 213 0.08 6.78 18.56
N LYS A 214 1.09 7.04 19.38
CA LYS A 214 1.18 8.32 20.09
C LYS A 214 1.50 9.39 19.05
N LYS A 215 1.09 10.63 19.31
CA LYS A 215 1.62 11.78 18.55
C LYS A 215 3.14 11.70 18.56
N SER A 216 3.79 11.90 17.41
CA SER A 216 5.24 11.78 17.25
C SER A 216 5.95 12.48 18.42
N GLU A 217 6.78 11.74 19.16
CA GLU A 217 7.61 12.28 20.25
C GLU A 217 9.03 12.62 19.73
N ALA A 218 9.32 12.27 18.48
CA ALA A 218 10.55 12.63 17.78
C ALA A 218 10.75 14.15 17.70
N ASN A 219 11.98 14.56 18.02
CA ASN A 219 12.37 15.97 18.08
C ASN A 219 12.64 16.59 16.69
N GLU A 220 12.84 15.77 15.66
CA GLU A 220 13.19 16.24 14.31
C GLU A 220 11.95 16.35 13.43
N LEU A 221 11.27 17.49 13.48
CA LEU A 221 10.26 17.85 12.48
C LEU A 221 10.94 18.56 11.31
N VAL A 222 10.65 18.08 10.10
CA VAL A 222 11.14 18.72 8.86
C VAL A 222 10.13 19.80 8.46
N LYS A 223 10.61 21.03 8.36
CA LYS A 223 9.80 22.15 7.87
C LYS A 223 9.90 22.22 6.35
N VAL A 224 8.76 22.13 5.68
CA VAL A 224 8.67 22.14 4.21
C VAL A 224 7.68 23.22 3.77
N ARG A 225 8.06 24.03 2.80
CA ARG A 225 7.14 24.92 2.10
C ARG A 225 6.49 24.16 0.95
N VAL A 226 5.16 24.21 0.88
CA VAL A 226 4.35 23.38 -0.01
C VAL A 226 3.30 24.22 -0.72
N HIS A 227 3.17 24.08 -2.04
CA HIS A 227 2.10 24.70 -2.80
C HIS A 227 0.78 23.93 -2.61
N LYS A 228 -0.35 24.65 -2.50
CA LYS A 228 -1.66 24.06 -2.16
C LYS A 228 -2.12 22.96 -3.12
N ASN A 229 -1.74 23.02 -4.40
CA ASN A 229 -2.08 22.00 -5.40
C ASN A 229 -1.63 20.57 -5.04
N ILE A 230 -0.55 20.41 -4.27
CA ILE A 230 -0.01 19.10 -3.84
C ILE A 230 -0.23 18.81 -2.35
N SER A 231 -0.82 19.75 -1.61
CA SER A 231 -1.00 19.66 -0.15
C SER A 231 -1.74 18.39 0.28
N ASN A 232 -2.88 18.09 -0.35
CA ASN A 232 -3.67 16.91 -0.03
C ASN A 232 -2.94 15.60 -0.36
N GLU A 233 -2.14 15.58 -1.44
CA GLU A 233 -1.32 14.43 -1.77
C GLU A 233 -0.28 14.16 -0.67
N LEU A 234 0.42 15.19 -0.21
CA LEU A 234 1.40 15.04 0.87
C LEU A 234 0.75 14.61 2.20
N PHE A 235 -0.44 15.12 2.52
CA PHE A 235 -1.21 14.68 3.70
C PHE A 235 -1.54 13.18 3.68
N GLN A 236 -1.77 12.61 2.50
CA GLN A 236 -2.10 11.19 2.36
C GLN A 236 -0.87 10.28 2.44
N LEU A 237 0.32 10.82 2.15
CA LEU A 237 1.56 10.06 2.05
C LEU A 237 2.43 10.17 3.31
N TYR A 238 2.36 11.28 4.03
CA TYR A 238 3.25 11.58 5.15
C TYR A 238 2.49 12.01 6.40
N ASP A 239 3.14 11.83 7.55
CA ASP A 239 2.63 12.26 8.84
C ASP A 239 2.86 13.78 9.05
N VAL A 240 1.94 14.59 8.53
CA VAL A 240 1.98 16.05 8.68
C VAL A 240 1.44 16.43 10.06
N GLN A 241 2.32 16.87 10.95
CA GLN A 241 2.01 17.21 12.35
C GLN A 241 1.40 18.61 12.50
N TYR A 242 1.82 19.55 11.66
CA TYR A 242 1.35 20.92 11.68
C TYR A 242 1.32 21.54 10.29
N GLN A 243 0.34 22.43 10.06
CA GLN A 243 0.23 23.24 8.85
C GLN A 243 -0.17 24.67 9.17
N ARG A 244 0.37 25.64 8.43
CA ARG A 244 -0.04 27.05 8.51
C ARG A 244 0.22 27.81 7.21
N PRO A 245 -0.40 28.97 6.99
CA PRO A 245 0.03 29.90 5.95
C PRO A 245 1.45 30.45 6.21
N LEU A 246 2.05 31.02 5.17
CA LEU A 246 3.33 31.71 5.26
C LEU A 246 3.20 32.97 6.12
N ASN A 247 4.28 33.36 6.78
CA ASN A 247 4.41 34.69 7.38
C ASN A 247 5.00 35.70 6.37
N GLU A 248 5.05 36.98 6.74
CA GLU A 248 5.53 38.07 5.87
C GLU A 248 6.95 37.86 5.33
N GLU A 249 7.85 37.26 6.11
CA GLU A 249 9.23 37.00 5.69
C GLU A 249 9.32 35.82 4.71
N GLU A 250 8.57 34.75 4.96
CA GLU A 250 8.51 33.55 4.10
C GLU A 250 7.84 33.85 2.76
N ALA A 251 6.85 34.77 2.77
CA ALA A 251 6.10 35.18 1.59
C ALA A 251 6.97 35.88 0.52
N LYS A 252 8.06 36.56 0.92
CA LYS A 252 8.97 37.26 0.00
C LYS A 252 9.65 36.35 -1.03
N PHE A 253 9.65 35.04 -0.79
CA PHE A 253 10.38 34.05 -1.59
C PHE A 253 9.48 33.28 -2.56
N VAL A 254 8.20 33.62 -2.65
CA VAL A 254 7.25 32.96 -3.54
C VAL A 254 6.31 33.97 -4.19
N ASP A 255 5.93 33.68 -5.43
CA ASP A 255 4.82 34.38 -6.07
C ASP A 255 3.49 33.83 -5.55
N LYS A 256 2.48 34.70 -5.43
CA LYS A 256 1.12 34.37 -4.96
C LYS A 256 1.15 33.64 -3.61
N GLU A 257 1.61 34.33 -2.58
CA GLU A 257 1.75 33.81 -1.20
C GLU A 257 0.58 32.97 -0.68
N CYS A 258 -0.66 33.36 -1.04
CA CYS A 258 -1.89 32.68 -0.66
C CYS A 258 -1.98 31.23 -1.18
N ASP A 259 -1.18 30.86 -2.18
CA ASP A 259 -1.14 29.52 -2.76
C ASP A 259 -0.16 28.58 -2.05
N TRP A 260 0.52 29.06 -1.01
CA TRP A 260 1.55 28.31 -0.30
C TRP A 260 1.22 28.08 1.18
N LEU A 261 1.76 27.00 1.73
CA LEU A 261 1.65 26.60 3.12
C LEU A 261 3.03 26.19 3.66
N ILE A 262 3.19 26.27 4.97
CA ILE A 262 4.28 25.64 5.72
C ILE A 262 3.75 24.38 6.37
N PHE A 263 4.41 23.25 6.10
CA PHE A 263 4.17 21.96 6.72
C PHE A 263 5.32 21.63 7.67
N GLU A 264 5.00 21.04 8.82
CA GLU A 264 5.97 20.35 9.67
C GLU A 264 5.65 18.85 9.63
N ILE A 265 6.58 18.09 9.06
CA ILE A 265 6.40 16.67 8.73
C ILE A 265 7.31 15.84 9.63
N ALA A 266 6.74 14.80 10.24
CA ALA A 266 7.47 13.77 10.96
C ALA A 266 8.03 12.76 9.94
N CYS A 267 9.25 13.00 9.44
CA CYS A 267 9.87 12.16 8.42
C CYS A 267 11.39 12.18 8.49
N THR A 268 12.05 11.25 7.79
CA THR A 268 13.52 11.20 7.74
C THR A 268 14.09 12.22 6.75
N LYS A 269 15.41 12.42 6.82
CA LYS A 269 16.16 13.16 5.80
C LYS A 269 15.92 12.64 4.38
N LEU A 270 15.80 11.32 4.22
CA LEU A 270 15.58 10.71 2.90
C LEU A 270 14.21 11.06 2.34
N ASP A 271 13.17 10.99 3.17
CA ASP A 271 11.81 11.40 2.80
C ASP A 271 11.76 12.89 2.42
N ALA A 272 12.38 13.74 3.23
CA ALA A 272 12.47 15.17 2.96
C ALA A 272 13.11 15.47 1.60
N PHE A 273 14.21 14.77 1.29
CA PHE A 273 14.92 14.90 0.01
C PHE A 273 14.04 14.44 -1.15
N TYR A 274 13.30 13.35 -0.97
CA TYR A 274 12.40 12.84 -1.98
C TYR A 274 11.24 13.80 -2.27
N ILE A 275 10.62 14.37 -1.22
CA ILE A 275 9.58 15.40 -1.35
C ILE A 275 10.10 16.57 -2.17
N ALA A 276 11.23 17.17 -1.78
CA ALA A 276 11.75 18.35 -2.44
C ALA A 276 12.21 18.09 -3.87
N TYR A 277 12.79 16.92 -4.14
CA TYR A 277 13.24 16.56 -5.48
C TYR A 277 12.06 16.28 -6.42
N GLN A 278 11.13 15.40 -6.01
CA GLN A 278 10.05 14.96 -6.91
C GLN A 278 8.95 16.00 -7.10
N LYS A 279 8.73 16.83 -6.09
CA LYS A 279 7.68 17.85 -6.12
C LYS A 279 8.21 19.23 -6.47
N ALA A 280 9.47 19.35 -6.89
CA ALA A 280 10.01 20.62 -7.38
C ALA A 280 9.15 21.14 -8.57
N PRO A 281 8.86 22.45 -8.65
CA PRO A 281 9.23 23.50 -7.69
C PRO A 281 8.22 23.68 -6.53
N HIS A 282 7.17 22.88 -6.46
CA HIS A 282 6.03 23.00 -5.55
C HIS A 282 6.27 22.55 -4.09
N ALA A 283 7.41 21.93 -3.78
CA ALA A 283 7.82 21.64 -2.40
C ALA A 283 9.30 21.95 -2.16
N GLN A 284 9.63 22.53 -1.00
CA GLN A 284 10.99 22.97 -0.67
C GLN A 284 11.28 22.78 0.83
N ILE A 285 12.42 22.16 1.16
CA ILE A 285 12.86 22.00 2.56
C ILE A 285 13.32 23.37 3.08
N LEU A 286 12.87 23.75 4.27
CA LEU A 286 13.27 24.98 4.95
C LEU A 286 14.04 24.70 6.25
N ALA A 287 13.78 23.58 6.92
CA ALA A 287 14.49 23.17 8.12
C ALA A 287 14.40 21.64 8.32
N PRO A 288 15.35 21.01 9.02
CA PRO A 288 16.54 21.62 9.64
C PRO A 288 17.60 22.04 8.61
N GLN A 289 18.46 23.01 8.97
CA GLN A 289 19.45 23.59 8.06
C GLN A 289 20.43 22.53 7.51
N THR A 290 20.82 21.56 8.34
CA THR A 290 21.66 20.43 7.93
C THR A 290 21.07 19.62 6.78
N TYR A 291 19.73 19.56 6.67
CA TYR A 291 19.05 18.89 5.57
C TYR A 291 19.03 19.79 4.33
N VAL A 292 18.76 21.08 4.51
CA VAL A 292 18.80 22.08 3.43
C VAL A 292 20.19 22.11 2.77
N ASP A 293 21.25 22.27 3.55
CA ASP A 293 22.62 22.36 3.06
C ASP A 293 23.02 21.11 2.29
N SER A 294 22.75 19.93 2.86
CA SER A 294 23.07 18.66 2.24
C SER A 294 22.25 18.38 0.98
N PHE A 295 21.00 18.87 0.91
CA PHE A 295 20.19 18.79 -0.31
C PHE A 295 20.75 19.71 -1.40
N LEU A 296 21.10 20.95 -1.05
CA LEU A 296 21.67 21.91 -1.99
C LEU A 296 23.04 21.46 -2.51
N GLU A 297 23.91 20.92 -1.65
CA GLU A 297 25.18 20.31 -2.04
C GLU A 297 24.94 19.21 -3.08
N ARG A 298 23.99 18.31 -2.83
CA ARG A 298 23.65 17.26 -3.79
C ARG A 298 23.10 17.81 -5.11
N MET A 299 22.28 18.86 -5.08
CA MET A 299 21.77 19.51 -6.29
C MET A 299 22.89 20.21 -7.07
N LEU A 300 23.86 20.82 -6.39
CA LEU A 300 25.06 21.41 -7.01
C LEU A 300 25.96 20.34 -7.62
N GLU A 301 26.17 19.21 -6.94
CA GLU A 301 26.90 18.06 -7.52
C GLU A 301 26.25 17.60 -8.82
N ILE A 302 24.93 17.48 -8.86
CA ILE A 302 24.18 17.11 -10.07
C ILE A 302 24.33 18.18 -11.14
N PHE A 303 24.16 19.46 -10.78
CA PHE A 303 24.30 20.58 -11.70
C PHE A 303 25.70 20.65 -12.34
N ASN A 304 26.76 20.43 -11.55
CA ASN A 304 28.14 20.45 -12.00
C ASN A 304 28.52 19.29 -12.93
N GLN A 305 27.65 18.28 -13.09
CA GLN A 305 27.83 17.22 -14.09
C GLN A 305 27.40 17.64 -15.50
N TYR A 306 26.70 18.77 -15.64
CA TYR A 306 26.30 19.31 -16.93
C TYR A 306 27.36 20.28 -17.44
N ASP A 307 27.73 20.15 -18.71
CA ASP A 307 28.66 21.07 -19.35
C ASP A 307 27.95 22.42 -19.55
N MET A 308 28.38 23.44 -18.81
CA MET A 308 27.79 24.78 -18.84
C MET A 308 28.26 25.60 -20.05
N THR A 309 29.07 25.02 -20.94
CA THR A 309 29.48 25.63 -22.21
C THR A 309 28.45 25.33 -23.29
N THR A 310 27.37 26.11 -23.34
CA THR A 310 26.58 26.30 -24.56
C THR A 310 26.34 27.77 -24.81
#